data_AF-A0A164FCR5-F1
#
_entry.id   AF-A0A164FCR5-F1
#
_cell.length_a   1.000
_cell.length_b   1.000
_cell.length_c   1.000
_cell.angle_alpha   90.00
_cell.angle_beta   90.00
_cell.angle_gamma   90.00
#
_symmetry.space_group_name_H-M   'P 1'
#
loop_
_entity.id
_entity.type
_entity.pdbx_description
1 polymer ?
#
loop_
_entity_poly.entity_id
_entity_poly.type
_entity_poly.pdbx_seq_one_letter_code
_entity_poly.pdbx_strand_id
1 'polypeptide(L)'
;MCENGVKKQSNDRSKRVTQGHNFLLAKKLIVRVVEKRKIRIGDWCLFACENNSKKKKSRVMVGHVLSLSLINASKKDSTKPIYDWKEGDKNVGVICDWFILDNKKQRISGLLIKQAMFSHGLHPCEYYVCSVPSPTFSVSQNKSEVRLSNETVVSLQESIKSYSV
;
A
#
# COMPACT_ATOMS: atom_id res chain seq x y z
N MET A 1 -69.09 -7.13 10.83
CA MET A 1 -67.85 -6.72 11.51
C MET A 1 -66.70 -7.34 10.73
N CYS A 2 -65.99 -6.55 9.95
CA CYS A 2 -64.78 -6.98 9.24
C CYS A 2 -63.65 -6.09 9.76
N GLU A 3 -62.89 -6.61 10.72
CA GLU A 3 -61.77 -5.89 11.33
C GLU A 3 -60.51 -5.99 10.47
N ASN A 4 -59.86 -4.84 10.33
CA ASN A 4 -58.62 -4.61 9.60
C ASN A 4 -57.46 -5.43 10.20
N GLY A 5 -56.83 -6.28 9.37
CA GLY A 5 -55.58 -6.97 9.70
C GLY A 5 -54.46 -6.57 8.75
N VAL A 6 -53.96 -5.33 8.86
CA VAL A 6 -52.79 -4.81 8.14
C VAL A 6 -51.60 -5.74 8.37
N LYS A 7 -51.01 -6.29 7.29
CA LYS A 7 -49.72 -6.99 7.33
C LYS A 7 -48.63 -6.01 7.78
N LYS A 8 -48.29 -6.00 9.08
CA LYS A 8 -47.08 -5.34 9.58
C LYS A 8 -45.86 -6.14 9.13
N GLN A 9 -45.24 -5.72 8.03
CA GLN A 9 -43.87 -6.11 7.74
C GLN A 9 -42.97 -5.51 8.82
N SER A 10 -42.41 -6.39 9.65
CA SER A 10 -41.40 -6.08 10.66
C SER A 10 -40.10 -5.63 9.99
N ASN A 11 -40.07 -4.39 9.53
CA ASN A 11 -38.83 -3.62 9.42
C ASN A 11 -38.44 -3.23 10.84
N ASP A 12 -37.41 -3.88 11.43
CA ASP A 12 -36.34 -3.18 12.15
C ASP A 12 -35.21 -4.15 12.58
N ARG A 13 -34.50 -4.73 11.62
CA ARG A 13 -33.13 -5.20 11.86
C ARG A 13 -32.17 -4.47 10.93
N SER A 14 -32.27 -3.14 10.93
CA SER A 14 -31.06 -2.34 10.79
C SER A 14 -30.23 -2.55 12.04
N LYS A 15 -29.52 -3.70 12.13
CA LYS A 15 -28.25 -3.72 12.85
C LYS A 15 -27.39 -2.70 12.12
N ARG A 16 -27.49 -1.44 12.53
CA ARG A 16 -26.40 -0.49 12.43
C ARG A 16 -25.25 -1.24 13.10
N VAL A 17 -24.42 -1.88 12.28
CA VAL A 17 -23.02 -2.06 12.65
C VAL A 17 -22.60 -0.63 12.86
N THR A 18 -22.63 -0.20 14.12
CA THR A 18 -22.11 1.08 14.55
C THR A 18 -20.71 1.08 14.01
N GLN A 19 -20.56 1.77 12.89
CA GLN A 19 -19.31 2.12 12.30
C GLN A 19 -18.44 2.54 13.47
N GLY A 20 -17.43 1.73 13.81
CA GLY A 20 -16.34 2.09 14.70
C GLY A 20 -15.47 3.18 14.06
N HIS A 21 -16.08 4.09 13.31
CA HIS A 21 -15.53 5.36 12.93
C HIS A 21 -15.59 6.19 14.21
N ASN A 22 -14.49 6.17 14.96
CA ASN A 22 -13.94 7.32 15.70
C ASN A 22 -12.82 6.94 16.70
N PHE A 23 -12.48 5.65 16.87
CA PHE A 23 -11.31 5.27 17.70
C PHE A 23 -10.03 4.96 16.90
N LEU A 24 -10.12 4.68 15.59
CA LEU A 24 -8.95 4.36 14.73
C LEU A 24 -8.29 5.58 14.06
N LEU A 25 -8.79 6.80 14.32
CA LEU A 25 -8.12 8.06 13.94
C LEU A 25 -7.03 8.48 14.94
N ALA A 26 -6.96 7.82 16.10
CA ALA A 26 -5.96 8.09 17.12
C ALA A 26 -4.60 7.49 16.73
N LYS A 27 -3.75 8.30 16.11
CA LYS A 27 -2.37 7.99 15.69
C LYS A 27 -2.27 6.90 14.61
N LYS A 28 -2.77 7.18 13.39
CA LYS A 28 -2.08 6.63 12.20
C LYS A 28 -0.60 7.01 12.38
N LEU A 29 0.27 6.01 12.48
CA LEU A 29 1.72 6.21 12.50
C LEU A 29 2.17 6.60 11.09
N ILE A 30 1.74 7.80 10.69
CA ILE A 30 2.03 8.41 9.40
C ILE A 30 3.54 8.51 9.30
N VAL A 31 4.08 7.85 8.29
CA VAL A 31 5.47 7.99 7.89
C VAL A 31 5.69 9.44 7.49
N ARG A 32 6.57 10.15 8.21
CA ARG A 32 6.85 11.58 7.98
C ARG A 32 8.15 11.83 7.22
N VAL A 33 9.06 10.85 7.29
CA VAL A 33 10.36 10.87 6.63
C VAL A 33 10.60 9.52 5.98
N VAL A 34 11.53 9.45 5.03
CA VAL A 34 11.97 8.17 4.48
C VAL A 34 12.69 7.40 5.59
N GLU A 35 12.19 6.22 5.94
CA GLU A 35 12.74 5.41 7.03
C GLU A 35 12.53 3.92 6.79
N LYS A 36 13.39 3.08 7.37
CA LYS A 36 13.18 1.64 7.40
C LYS A 36 12.46 1.26 8.68
N ARG A 37 11.25 0.71 8.56
CA ARG A 37 10.39 0.32 9.69
C ARG A 37 9.51 -0.87 9.32
N LYS A 38 8.62 -1.25 10.24
CA LYS A 38 7.56 -2.21 9.93
C LYS A 38 6.61 -1.65 8.88
N ILE A 39 6.23 -2.49 7.92
CA ILE A 39 5.17 -2.21 6.94
C ILE A 39 3.82 -2.40 7.62
N ARG A 40 2.88 -1.49 7.39
CA ARG A 40 1.50 -1.61 7.87
C ARG A 40 0.52 -1.33 6.74
N ILE A 41 -0.71 -1.80 6.92
CA ILE A 41 -1.80 -1.44 6.02
C ILE A 41 -1.97 0.09 5.99
N GLY A 42 -2.01 0.66 4.79
CA GLY A 42 -2.08 2.09 4.52
C GLY A 42 -0.73 2.82 4.46
N ASP A 43 0.39 2.13 4.73
CA ASP A 43 1.71 2.73 4.54
C ASP A 43 2.01 2.87 3.04
N TRP A 44 2.82 3.89 2.71
CA TRP A 44 3.45 4.02 1.40
C TRP A 44 4.87 3.49 1.52
N CYS A 45 5.24 2.56 0.64
CA CYS A 45 6.51 1.85 0.73
C CYS A 45 7.18 1.77 -0.63
N LEU A 46 8.51 1.81 -0.63
CA LEU A 46 9.35 1.51 -1.77
C LEU A 46 9.71 0.02 -1.75
N PHE A 47 9.52 -0.65 -2.88
CA PHE A 47 9.88 -2.04 -3.08
C PHE A 47 10.82 -2.17 -4.26
N ALA A 48 11.82 -3.04 -4.13
CA ALA A 48 12.59 -3.51 -5.25
C ALA A 48 11.74 -4.47 -6.10
N CYS A 49 11.89 -4.40 -7.42
CA CYS A 49 11.38 -5.40 -8.33
C CYS A 49 12.43 -6.49 -8.51
N GLU A 50 12.01 -7.75 -8.43
CA GLU A 50 12.87 -8.88 -8.75
C GLU A 50 13.35 -8.77 -10.20
N ASN A 51 14.67 -8.70 -10.38
CA ASN A 51 15.29 -8.67 -11.70
C ASN A 51 15.83 -10.07 -12.02
N ASN A 52 15.12 -10.81 -12.86
CA ASN A 52 15.58 -12.10 -13.41
C ASN A 52 16.82 -12.00 -14.34
N SER A 53 17.45 -10.83 -14.44
CA SER A 53 18.61 -10.62 -15.32
C SER A 53 19.74 -9.93 -14.57
N LYS A 54 20.88 -10.61 -14.46
CA LYS A 54 22.14 -10.14 -13.86
C LYS A 54 22.72 -8.84 -14.46
N LYS A 55 22.09 -8.27 -15.50
CA LYS A 55 22.60 -7.12 -16.28
C LYS A 55 21.71 -5.88 -16.25
N LYS A 56 20.56 -5.88 -15.56
CA LYS A 56 19.69 -4.69 -15.46
C LYS A 56 19.62 -4.22 -14.00
N LYS A 57 19.69 -2.90 -13.82
CA LYS A 57 19.52 -2.22 -12.51
C LYS A 57 18.16 -2.60 -11.92
N SER A 58 18.13 -2.96 -10.64
CA SER A 58 16.89 -3.23 -9.90
C SER A 58 15.94 -2.04 -10.08
N ARG A 59 14.78 -2.31 -10.68
CA ARG A 59 13.72 -1.30 -10.74
C ARG A 59 13.10 -1.18 -9.36
N VAL A 60 12.68 0.02 -9.00
CA VAL A 60 11.95 0.26 -7.75
C VAL A 60 10.54 0.74 -8.08
N MET A 61 9.59 0.35 -7.25
CA MET A 61 8.20 0.75 -7.34
C MET A 61 7.71 1.24 -5.98
N VAL A 62 6.79 2.20 -6.01
CA VAL A 62 6.11 2.68 -4.82
C VAL A 62 4.77 1.96 -4.73
N GLY A 63 4.50 1.34 -3.59
CA GLY A 63 3.24 0.66 -3.30
C GLY A 63 2.52 1.35 -2.14
N HIS A 64 1.23 1.63 -2.30
CA HIS A 64 0.33 1.94 -1.20
C HIS A 64 -0.30 0.65 -0.68
N VAL A 65 0.02 0.28 0.55
CA VAL A 65 -0.30 -1.05 1.11
C VAL A 65 -1.78 -1.19 1.39
N LEU A 66 -2.42 -2.15 0.73
CA LEU A 66 -3.84 -2.48 0.90
C LEU A 66 -4.04 -3.64 1.87
N SER A 67 -3.20 -4.67 1.79
CA SER A 67 -3.25 -5.83 2.68
C SER A 67 -1.93 -6.61 2.71
N LEU A 68 -1.78 -7.46 3.74
CA LEU A 68 -0.66 -8.37 3.93
C LEU A 68 -1.20 -9.79 4.07
N SER A 69 -0.54 -10.75 3.41
CA SER A 69 -0.97 -12.15 3.37
C SER A 69 0.22 -13.09 3.30
N LEU A 70 0.07 -14.32 3.81
CA LEU A 70 1.07 -15.37 3.60
C LEU A 70 1.12 -15.80 2.13
N ILE A 71 2.32 -15.91 1.55
CA ILE A 71 2.52 -16.28 0.14
C ILE A 71 2.15 -17.75 -0.12
N ASN A 72 2.50 -18.64 0.82
CA ASN A 72 2.25 -20.08 0.73
C ASN A 72 1.39 -20.57 1.92
N ALA A 73 0.27 -19.89 2.18
CA ALA A 73 -0.59 -20.25 3.30
C ALA A 73 -1.32 -21.58 3.06
N SER A 74 -1.35 -22.46 4.06
CA SER A 74 -2.36 -23.53 4.08
C SER A 74 -3.75 -22.90 4.31
N LYS A 75 -4.84 -23.58 3.90
CA LYS A 75 -6.22 -23.11 4.14
C LYS A 75 -6.54 -22.84 5.62
N LYS A 76 -5.80 -23.45 6.56
CA LYS A 76 -5.94 -23.21 8.00
C LYS A 76 -5.23 -21.93 8.45
N ASP A 77 -4.08 -21.63 7.87
CA ASP A 77 -3.24 -20.48 8.26
C ASP A 77 -3.68 -19.16 7.57
N SER A 78 -4.43 -19.25 6.46
CA SER A 78 -4.93 -18.09 5.71
C SER A 78 -6.01 -17.28 6.44
N THR A 79 -6.46 -17.71 7.62
CA THR A 79 -7.57 -17.09 8.35
C THR A 79 -7.15 -16.03 9.36
N LYS A 80 -5.86 -15.96 9.72
CA LYS A 80 -5.36 -14.95 10.65
C LYS A 80 -5.00 -13.67 9.90
N PRO A 81 -5.61 -12.51 10.23
CA PRO A 81 -5.25 -11.25 9.59
C PRO A 81 -3.82 -10.83 9.98
N ILE A 82 -3.03 -10.42 8.99
CA ILE A 82 -1.70 -9.81 9.18
C ILE A 82 -1.88 -8.29 9.06
N TYR A 83 -1.58 -7.57 10.13
CA TYR A 83 -1.73 -6.11 10.18
C TYR A 83 -0.42 -5.35 9.96
N ASP A 84 0.70 -5.97 10.31
CA ASP A 84 2.04 -5.44 10.07
C ASP A 84 3.03 -6.54 9.70
N TRP A 85 4.11 -6.14 9.03
CA TRP A 85 5.25 -6.98 8.71
C TRP A 85 6.55 -6.28 9.11
N LYS A 86 7.47 -7.02 9.71
CA LYS A 86 8.82 -6.55 10.03
C LYS A 86 9.85 -7.39 9.28
N GLU A 87 10.98 -6.77 8.96
CA GLU A 87 12.11 -7.47 8.35
C GLU A 87 12.53 -8.68 9.21
N GLY A 88 12.73 -9.81 8.54
CA GLY A 88 13.01 -11.10 9.17
C GLY A 88 11.80 -12.02 9.29
N ASP A 89 10.56 -11.50 9.26
CA ASP A 89 9.37 -12.33 9.16
C ASP A 89 9.28 -12.93 7.75
N LYS A 90 9.23 -14.26 7.65
CA LYS A 90 9.30 -14.96 6.35
C LYS A 90 7.91 -15.20 5.76
N ASN A 91 7.88 -15.37 4.43
CA ASN A 91 6.72 -15.83 3.66
C ASN A 91 5.49 -14.90 3.69
N VAL A 92 5.68 -13.60 3.92
CA VAL A 92 4.60 -12.60 3.84
C VAL A 92 4.74 -11.80 2.55
N GLY A 93 3.64 -11.66 1.83
CA GLY A 93 3.50 -10.80 0.67
C GLY A 93 2.54 -9.64 0.95
N VAL A 94 2.65 -8.62 0.11
CA VAL A 94 1.89 -7.38 0.19
C VAL A 94 1.07 -7.18 -1.08
N ILE A 95 -0.16 -6.73 -0.92
CA ILE A 95 -1.00 -6.23 -2.01
C ILE A 95 -1.01 -4.71 -1.93
N CYS A 96 -0.67 -4.04 -3.02
CA CYS A 96 -0.64 -2.58 -3.09
C CYS A 96 -1.38 -2.03 -4.30
N ASP A 97 -1.80 -0.76 -4.20
CA ASP A 97 -1.89 0.09 -5.38
C ASP A 97 -0.46 0.47 -5.80
N TRP A 98 -0.07 0.08 -7.02
CA TRP A 98 1.31 0.20 -7.49
C TRP A 98 1.54 1.43 -8.35
N PHE A 99 2.71 2.05 -8.15
CA PHE A 99 3.16 3.23 -8.88
C PHE A 99 4.62 3.07 -9.29
N ILE A 100 4.92 3.44 -10.54
CA ILE A 100 6.28 3.60 -11.02
C ILE A 100 6.76 4.99 -10.66
N LEU A 101 7.97 5.05 -10.07
CA LEU A 101 8.65 6.31 -9.82
C LEU A 101 9.30 6.80 -11.12
N ASP A 102 8.89 7.96 -11.61
CA ASP A 102 9.47 8.56 -12.81
C ASP A 102 10.93 8.99 -12.54
N ASN A 103 11.86 8.27 -13.16
CA ASN A 103 13.30 8.47 -13.04
C ASN A 103 13.90 8.73 -14.42
N LYS A 104 13.82 9.98 -14.88
CA LYS A 104 14.41 10.41 -16.16
C LYS A 104 15.83 10.89 -15.92
N LYS A 105 16.77 10.44 -16.77
CA LYS A 105 18.19 10.85 -16.72
C LYS A 105 18.84 10.67 -15.33
N GLN A 106 18.48 9.59 -14.62
CA GLN A 106 18.99 9.27 -13.27
C GLN A 106 18.57 10.24 -12.16
N ARG A 107 17.57 11.11 -12.41
CA ARG A 107 17.00 11.99 -11.39
C ARG A 107 15.53 11.63 -11.19
N ILE A 108 15.16 11.42 -9.94
CA ILE A 108 13.77 11.20 -9.54
C ILE A 108 13.01 12.52 -9.67
N SER A 109 11.92 12.53 -10.45
CA SER A 109 11.07 13.73 -10.61
C SER A 109 10.01 13.87 -9.52
N GLY A 110 9.82 12.80 -8.72
CA GLY A 110 8.77 12.69 -7.71
C GLY A 110 7.41 12.30 -8.27
N LEU A 111 7.21 12.30 -9.60
CA LEU A 111 5.96 11.88 -10.22
C LEU A 111 5.78 10.36 -10.09
N LEU A 112 4.60 9.95 -9.62
CA LEU A 112 4.19 8.57 -9.48
C LEU A 112 3.17 8.22 -10.57
N ILE A 113 3.53 7.27 -11.43
CA ILE A 113 2.68 6.81 -12.54
C ILE A 113 2.01 5.52 -12.10
N LYS A 114 0.67 5.52 -12.00
CA LYS A 114 -0.09 4.32 -11.61
C LYS A 114 0.19 3.18 -12.59
N GLN A 115 0.52 2.01 -12.05
CA GLN A 115 0.83 0.82 -12.82
C GLN A 115 -0.17 -0.28 -12.48
N ALA A 116 -0.86 -0.81 -13.48
CA ALA A 116 -1.61 -2.06 -13.31
C ALA A 116 -0.61 -3.23 -13.23
N MET A 117 -0.68 -4.02 -12.16
CA MET A 117 0.07 -5.28 -12.10
C MET A 117 -0.74 -6.40 -12.76
N PHE A 118 -0.04 -7.23 -13.54
CA PHE A 118 -0.63 -8.36 -14.28
C PHE A 118 -0.53 -9.70 -13.53
N SER A 119 0.23 -9.78 -12.42
CA SER A 119 0.30 -10.96 -11.56
C SER A 119 -0.74 -10.90 -10.44
N HIS A 120 -0.89 -11.97 -9.65
CA HIS A 120 -1.88 -12.15 -8.56
C HIS A 120 -1.87 -11.08 -7.44
N GLY A 121 -1.17 -9.96 -7.63
CA GLY A 121 -1.19 -8.77 -6.80
C GLY A 121 -0.33 -8.86 -5.54
N LEU A 122 0.15 -10.06 -5.20
CA LEU A 122 0.91 -10.33 -3.99
C LEU A 122 2.42 -10.28 -4.26
N HIS A 123 3.06 -9.18 -3.84
CA HIS A 123 4.51 -8.96 -3.97
C HIS A 123 5.23 -9.37 -2.67
N PRO A 124 6.35 -10.11 -2.70
CA PRO A 124 7.04 -10.51 -1.47
C PRO A 124 7.54 -9.31 -0.65
N CYS A 125 7.27 -9.31 0.66
CA CYS A 125 7.71 -8.24 1.56
C CYS A 125 9.23 -8.19 1.75
N GLU A 126 9.94 -9.27 1.44
CA GLU A 126 11.42 -9.32 1.47
C GLU A 126 12.08 -8.29 0.53
N TYR A 127 11.35 -7.85 -0.50
CA TYR A 127 11.79 -6.79 -1.40
C TYR A 127 11.53 -5.37 -0.88
N TYR A 128 11.05 -5.23 0.35
CA TYR A 128 10.86 -3.93 1.00
C TYR A 128 12.20 -3.21 1.17
N VAL A 129 12.24 -1.95 0.74
CA VAL A 129 13.41 -1.08 0.87
C VAL A 129 13.21 -0.13 2.06
N CYS A 130 12.16 0.70 1.99
CA CYS A 130 11.86 1.70 3.00
C CYS A 130 10.40 2.15 2.92
N SER A 131 9.91 2.75 3.99
CA SER A 131 8.65 3.47 4.02
C SER A 131 8.88 4.92 3.61
N VAL A 132 7.91 5.51 2.92
CA VAL A 132 7.97 6.88 2.44
C VAL A 132 6.73 7.67 2.93
N PRO A 133 6.84 8.99 3.08
CA PRO A 133 5.69 9.82 3.35
C PRO A 133 4.59 9.68 2.29
N SER A 134 3.35 9.90 2.70
CA SER A 134 2.21 9.86 1.77
C SER A 134 2.39 10.92 0.67
N PRO A 135 2.20 10.56 -0.61
CA PRO A 135 2.28 11.50 -1.71
C PRO A 135 1.13 12.50 -1.67
N THR A 136 1.31 13.62 -2.35
CA THR A 136 0.25 14.56 -2.65
C THR A 136 -0.53 14.12 -3.88
N PHE A 137 -1.85 14.32 -3.82
CA PHE A 137 -2.76 14.07 -4.93
C PHE A 137 -3.25 15.42 -5.44
N SER A 138 -3.01 15.71 -6.72
CA SER A 138 -3.48 16.93 -7.36
C SER A 138 -4.26 16.58 -8.62
N VAL A 139 -5.33 17.33 -8.88
CA VAL A 139 -6.14 17.18 -10.09
C VAL A 139 -6.01 18.47 -10.90
N SER A 140 -5.51 18.35 -12.13
CA SER A 140 -5.42 19.49 -13.07
C SER A 140 -5.92 19.06 -14.45
N GLN A 141 -6.82 19.84 -15.06
CA GLN A 141 -7.26 19.65 -16.45
C GLN A 141 -7.58 18.18 -16.82
N ASN A 142 -8.43 17.52 -16.01
CA ASN A 142 -8.84 16.12 -16.17
C ASN A 142 -7.74 15.06 -16.01
N LYS A 143 -6.57 15.43 -15.48
CA LYS A 143 -5.51 14.48 -15.10
C LYS A 143 -5.31 14.50 -13.60
N SER A 144 -5.35 13.32 -12.99
CA SER A 144 -4.95 13.11 -11.60
C SER A 144 -3.47 12.81 -11.57
N GLU A 145 -2.71 13.63 -10.86
CA GLU A 145 -1.29 13.42 -10.60
C GLU A 145 -1.07 13.02 -9.15
N VAL A 146 -0.13 12.10 -8.95
CA VAL A 146 0.33 11.66 -7.64
C VAL A 146 1.82 11.98 -7.56
N ARG A 147 2.26 12.72 -6.53
CA ARG A 147 3.64 13.18 -6.43
C ARG A 147 4.20 13.04 -5.02
N LEU A 148 5.46 12.64 -4.93
CA LEU A 148 6.23 12.69 -3.68
C LEU A 148 6.65 14.14 -3.40
N SER A 149 6.81 14.48 -2.12
CA SER A 149 7.37 15.78 -1.73
C SER A 149 8.84 15.89 -2.15
N ASN A 150 9.34 17.13 -2.30
CA ASN A 150 10.73 17.36 -2.67
C ASN A 150 11.70 16.77 -1.63
N GLU A 151 11.38 16.88 -0.34
CA GLU A 151 12.18 16.33 0.75
C GLU A 151 12.27 14.80 0.62
N THR A 152 11.13 14.15 0.34
CA THR A 152 11.08 12.70 0.12
C THR A 152 11.92 12.29 -1.09
N VAL A 153 11.83 13.04 -2.19
CA VAL A 153 12.61 12.79 -3.41
C VAL A 153 14.12 12.88 -3.14
N VAL A 154 14.56 13.88 -2.40
CA VAL A 154 15.98 14.06 -2.04
C VAL A 154 16.46 12.86 -1.21
N SER A 155 15.74 12.48 -0.16
CA SER A 155 16.11 11.32 0.67
C SER A 155 16.12 10.00 -0.10
N LEU A 156 15.16 9.80 -1.03
CA LEU A 156 15.12 8.61 -1.88
C LEU A 156 16.26 8.58 -2.89
N GLN A 157 16.66 9.72 -3.44
CA GLN A 157 17.77 9.79 -4.40
C GLN A 157 19.08 9.34 -3.77
N GLU A 158 19.29 9.60 -2.47
CA GLU A 158 20.43 9.09 -1.71
C GLU A 158 20.30 7.59 -1.45
N SER A 159 19.11 7.15 -1.02
CA SER A 159 18.85 5.76 -0.66
C SER A 159 18.87 4.80 -1.86
N ILE A 160 18.47 5.23 -3.06
CA ILE A 160 18.45 4.36 -4.26
C ILE A 160 19.85 4.20 -4.89
N LYS A 161 20.77 5.15 -4.65
CA LYS A 161 22.17 5.01 -5.11
C LYS A 161 22.84 3.76 -4.56
N SER A 162 22.52 3.35 -3.32
CA SER A 162 23.08 2.13 -2.72
C SER A 162 22.54 0.83 -3.33
N TYR A 163 21.43 0.88 -4.08
CA TYR A 163 20.84 -0.28 -4.77
C TYR A 163 21.19 -0.34 -6.27
N SER A 164 21.91 0.65 -6.78
CA SER A 164 22.25 0.77 -8.21
C SER A 164 23.71 0.38 -8.53
N VAL A 165 24.40 -0.30 -7.60
CA VAL A 165 25.77 -0.81 -7.75
C VAL A 165 25.76 -2.13 -8.51
#